data_AF-A0A699Z574-F1
#
_entry.id   AF-A0A699Z574-F1
#
_cell.length_a   1.000
_cell.length_b   1.000
_cell.length_c   1.000
_cell.angle_alpha   90.00
_cell.angle_beta   90.00
_cell.angle_gamma   90.00
#
_symmetry.space_group_name_H-M   'P 1'
#
loop_
_entity.id
_entity.type
_entity.pdbx_description
1 polymer ?
#
loop_
_entity_poly.entity_id
_entity_poly.type
_entity_poly.pdbx_seq_one_letter_code
_entity_poly.pdbx_strand_id
1 'polypeptide(L)'
;MNVLGKGPDRLALPPELRPHVTVHRRLPYRAFYAVIAKNVALVPSLANPSYFTTKSSSTIMTSLQTGVPVIATKRLLEAFSFLTPDAVFLQEDDEEEIDVMLRVARMPATDILKTRKALALLRERMNDRAWAMLNGYVTTVCKDISAGKCPLPAA
;
A
#
# COMPACT_ATOMS: atom_id res chain seq x y z
N MET A 1 14.67 -10.76 0.34
CA MET A 1 13.25 -10.48 0.04
C MET A 1 12.38 -11.01 1.17
N ASN A 2 11.41 -10.22 1.63
CA ASN A 2 10.41 -10.67 2.61
C ASN A 2 9.13 -11.07 1.89
N VAL A 3 8.64 -12.29 2.15
CA VAL A 3 7.34 -12.77 1.65
C VAL A 3 6.38 -12.86 2.83
N LEU A 4 5.28 -12.11 2.77
CA LEU A 4 4.28 -12.06 3.83
C LEU A 4 2.95 -12.58 3.30
N GLY A 5 2.27 -13.43 4.06
CA GLY A 5 0.91 -13.83 3.70
C GLY A 5 0.42 -15.11 4.36
N LYS A 6 -0.73 -15.57 3.86
CA LYS A 6 -1.33 -16.86 4.18
C LYS A 6 -1.13 -17.78 2.98
N GLY A 7 -0.47 -18.91 3.16
CA GLY A 7 -0.17 -19.86 2.09
C GLY A 7 0.41 -21.16 2.64
N PRO A 8 0.62 -22.16 1.77
CA PRO A 8 1.15 -23.47 2.17
C PRO A 8 2.54 -23.36 2.80
N ASP A 9 2.89 -24.36 3.61
CA ASP A 9 4.10 -24.32 4.46
C ASP A 9 5.42 -24.34 3.69
N ARG A 10 5.40 -24.72 2.41
CA ARG A 10 6.57 -24.68 1.54
C ARG A 10 6.26 -23.91 0.27
N LEU A 11 6.88 -22.74 0.14
CA LEU A 11 7.18 -22.21 -1.19
C LEU A 11 8.24 -23.17 -1.76
N ALA A 12 8.00 -23.68 -2.97
CA ALA A 12 8.95 -24.56 -3.67
C ALA A 12 10.16 -23.75 -4.18
N LEU A 13 10.86 -23.08 -3.25
CA LEU A 13 11.98 -22.22 -3.55
C LEU A 13 13.17 -23.07 -4.01
N PRO A 14 13.78 -22.73 -5.16
CA PRO A 14 15.07 -23.25 -5.56
C PRO A 14 16.08 -23.13 -4.41
N PRO A 15 16.95 -24.14 -4.18
CA PRO A 15 17.91 -24.12 -3.07
C PRO A 15 18.75 -22.84 -3.03
N GLU A 16 19.09 -22.28 -4.19
CA GLU A 16 19.92 -21.08 -4.32
C GLU A 16 19.22 -19.82 -3.79
N LEU A 17 17.87 -19.79 -3.82
CA LEU A 17 17.09 -18.63 -3.38
C LEU A 17 16.73 -18.66 -1.89
N ARG A 18 16.81 -19.82 -1.24
CA ARG A 18 16.39 -19.97 0.17
C ARG A 18 17.09 -19.02 1.15
N PRO A 19 18.41 -18.74 1.03
CA PRO A 19 19.08 -17.79 1.94
C PRO A 19 18.63 -16.34 1.73
N HIS A 20 18.06 -16.02 0.57
CA HIS A 20 17.69 -14.67 0.18
C HIS A 20 16.21 -14.36 0.42
N VAL A 21 15.41 -15.35 0.85
CA VAL A 21 13.96 -15.21 1.05
C VAL A 21 13.59 -15.52 2.50
N THR A 22 12.99 -14.55 3.17
CA THR A 22 12.40 -14.74 4.51
C THR A 22 10.89 -14.79 4.38
N VAL A 23 10.29 -15.92 4.78
CA VAL A 23 8.84 -16.11 4.73
C VAL A 23 8.24 -15.84 6.10
N HIS A 24 7.37 -14.84 6.19
CA HIS A 24 6.66 -14.47 7.40
C HIS A 24 5.19 -14.92 7.29
N ARG A 25 4.74 -15.74 8.24
CA ARG A 25 3.37 -16.29 8.24
C ARG A 25 2.63 -15.90 9.49
N ARG A 26 1.33 -15.60 9.33
CA ARG A 26 0.37 -15.37 10.42
C ARG A 26 0.92 -14.42 11.50
N LEU A 27 1.65 -13.39 11.07
CA LEU A 27 2.20 -12.40 12.00
C LEU A 27 1.06 -11.67 12.72
N PRO A 28 1.17 -11.42 14.03
CA PRO A 28 0.27 -10.50 14.71
C PRO A 28 0.29 -9.13 14.02
N TYR A 29 -0.84 -8.42 14.06
CA TYR A 29 -1.05 -7.15 13.36
C TYR A 29 0.15 -6.20 13.47
N ARG A 30 0.59 -5.88 14.69
CA ARG A 30 1.74 -4.97 14.90
C ARG A 30 3.04 -5.48 14.29
N ALA A 31 3.32 -6.78 14.39
CA ALA A 31 4.53 -7.38 13.83
C ALA A 31 4.50 -7.38 12.30
N PHE A 32 3.33 -7.63 11.70
CA PHE A 32 3.12 -7.59 10.24
C PHE A 32 3.53 -6.24 9.67
N TYR A 33 2.97 -5.15 10.19
CA TYR A 33 3.28 -3.80 9.72
C TYR A 33 4.71 -3.35 10.09
N ALA A 34 5.25 -3.81 11.23
CA ALA A 34 6.63 -3.51 11.61
C ALA A 34 7.67 -4.16 10.68
N VAL A 35 7.39 -5.35 10.15
CA VAL A 35 8.21 -5.97 9.11
C VAL A 35 8.13 -5.13 7.84
N ILE A 36 6.92 -4.80 7.38
CA ILE A 36 6.72 -4.05 6.14
C ILE A 36 7.43 -2.70 6.18
N ALA A 37 7.26 -1.92 7.25
CA ALA A 37 7.81 -0.56 7.37
C ALA A 37 9.34 -0.47 7.20
N LYS A 38 10.06 -1.60 7.35
CA LYS A 38 11.52 -1.71 7.17
C LYS A 38 11.95 -2.09 5.75
N ASN A 39 11.01 -2.21 4.81
CA ASN A 39 11.32 -2.52 3.42
C ASN A 39 11.38 -1.25 2.56
N VAL A 40 12.11 -1.36 1.44
CA VAL A 40 12.28 -0.28 0.46
C VAL A 40 11.03 -0.14 -0.41
N ALA A 41 10.51 -1.27 -0.90
CA ALA A 41 9.36 -1.31 -1.81
C ALA A 41 8.47 -2.53 -1.49
N LEU A 42 7.21 -2.44 -1.92
CA LEU A 42 6.27 -3.56 -1.95
C LEU A 42 6.05 -4.02 -3.39
N VAL A 43 6.04 -5.33 -3.59
CA VAL A 43 5.72 -5.96 -4.87
C VAL A 43 4.28 -6.47 -4.80
N PRO A 44 3.31 -5.83 -5.50
CA PRO A 44 1.91 -6.22 -5.40
C PRO A 44 1.61 -7.48 -6.21
N SER A 45 1.36 -8.60 -5.53
CA SER A 45 0.83 -9.82 -6.15
C SER A 45 -0.70 -9.78 -6.18
N LEU A 46 -1.27 -9.31 -7.30
CA LEU A 46 -2.73 -9.27 -7.50
C LEU A 46 -3.22 -10.59 -8.11
N ALA A 47 -4.08 -11.30 -7.38
CA ALA A 47 -4.45 -12.68 -7.72
C ALA A 47 -5.34 -12.82 -8.97
N ASN A 48 -6.04 -11.76 -9.40
CA ASN A 48 -6.94 -11.81 -10.55
C ASN A 48 -7.26 -10.40 -11.10
N PRO A 49 -7.80 -10.30 -12.32
CA PRO A 49 -8.09 -9.03 -12.96
C PRO A 49 -9.10 -8.13 -12.24
N SER A 50 -9.94 -8.66 -11.35
CA SER A 50 -10.95 -7.83 -10.65
C SER A 50 -10.33 -6.77 -9.71
N TYR A 51 -9.05 -6.92 -9.34
CA TYR A 51 -8.30 -5.88 -8.63
C TYR A 51 -8.02 -4.63 -9.47
N PHE A 52 -8.24 -4.69 -10.80
CA PHE A 52 -8.10 -3.53 -11.68
C PHE A 52 -9.43 -2.83 -11.97
N THR A 53 -10.55 -3.35 -11.46
CA THR A 53 -11.90 -2.83 -11.82
C THR A 53 -12.81 -2.63 -10.62
N THR A 54 -12.91 -3.61 -9.72
CA THR A 54 -13.94 -3.63 -8.68
C THR A 54 -13.44 -3.94 -7.27
N LYS A 55 -12.21 -4.45 -7.12
CA LYS A 55 -11.64 -4.80 -5.81
C LYS A 55 -10.59 -3.81 -5.35
N SER A 56 -10.67 -3.45 -4.08
CA SER A 56 -9.57 -2.80 -3.36
C SER A 56 -8.47 -3.81 -3.05
N SER A 57 -7.24 -3.33 -2.90
CA SER A 57 -6.08 -4.15 -2.53
C SER A 57 -5.55 -3.76 -1.16
N SER A 58 -5.46 -4.73 -0.26
CA SER A 58 -4.86 -4.54 1.06
C SER A 58 -3.37 -4.19 0.98
N THR A 59 -2.67 -4.62 -0.07
CA THR A 59 -1.27 -4.24 -0.30
C THR A 59 -1.14 -2.74 -0.59
N ILE A 60 -2.05 -2.18 -1.40
CA ILE A 60 -2.05 -0.73 -1.69
C ILE A 60 -2.39 0.06 -0.43
N MET A 61 -3.37 -0.39 0.35
CA MET A 61 -3.67 0.24 1.65
C MET A 61 -2.49 0.13 2.64
N THR A 62 -1.82 -1.01 2.66
CA THR A 62 -0.64 -1.26 3.50
C THR A 62 0.52 -0.35 3.12
N SER A 63 0.72 -0.09 1.81
CA SER A 63 1.69 0.86 1.30
C SER A 63 1.46 2.25 1.89
N LEU A 64 0.23 2.77 1.80
CA LEU A 64 -0.15 4.05 2.39
C LEU A 64 0.06 4.07 3.91
N GLN A 65 -0.38 3.03 4.62
CA GLN A 65 -0.26 2.95 6.08
C GLN A 65 1.19 2.96 6.57
N THR A 66 2.09 2.27 5.85
CA THR A 66 3.49 2.10 6.26
C THR A 66 4.46 3.08 5.61
N GLY A 67 3.99 3.87 4.64
CA GLY A 67 4.82 4.76 3.85
C GLY A 67 5.84 4.02 2.98
N VAL A 68 5.58 2.76 2.62
CA VAL A 68 6.44 1.94 1.76
C VAL A 68 5.85 1.93 0.35
N PRO A 69 6.50 2.56 -0.65
CA PRO A 69 6.00 2.63 -2.02
C PRO A 69 5.84 1.25 -2.66
N VAL A 70 4.87 1.13 -3.56
CA VAL A 70 4.70 -0.07 -4.39
C VAL A 70 5.51 0.04 -5.68
N ILE A 71 5.96 -1.09 -6.20
CA ILE A 71 6.28 -1.21 -7.64
C ILE A 71 4.94 -1.26 -8.39
N ALA A 72 4.74 -0.33 -9.32
CA ALA A 72 3.48 -0.13 -10.00
C ALA A 72 3.65 -0.17 -11.51
N THR A 73 2.71 -0.81 -12.20
CA THR A 73 2.53 -0.67 -13.65
C THR A 73 1.62 0.52 -13.95
N LYS A 74 1.64 1.01 -15.20
CA LYS A 74 0.67 2.01 -15.69
C LYS A 74 -0.78 1.56 -15.46
N ARG A 75 -1.08 0.28 -15.76
CA ARG A 75 -2.39 -0.35 -15.50
C ARG A 75 -2.79 -0.30 -14.01
N LEU A 76 -1.83 -0.46 -13.10
CA LEU A 76 -2.10 -0.34 -11.67
C LEU A 76 -2.46 1.09 -11.29
N LEU A 77 -1.77 2.09 -11.84
CA LEU A 77 -2.11 3.50 -11.62
C LEU A 77 -3.47 3.87 -12.22
N GLU A 78 -3.86 3.31 -13.36
CA GLU A 78 -5.20 3.49 -13.92
C GLU A 78 -6.30 2.96 -13.00
N ALA A 79 -6.10 1.76 -12.43
CA ALA A 79 -7.06 1.14 -11.51
C ALA A 79 -7.11 1.84 -10.14
N PHE A 80 -5.97 2.27 -9.64
CA PHE A 80 -5.81 2.97 -8.36
C PHE A 80 -5.49 4.44 -8.63
N SER A 81 -6.39 5.15 -9.31
CA SER A 81 -6.18 6.51 -9.84
C SER A 81 -5.88 7.61 -8.82
N PHE A 82 -6.01 7.31 -7.52
CA PHE A 82 -5.52 8.19 -6.46
C PHE A 82 -4.00 8.12 -6.28
N LEU A 83 -3.33 7.05 -6.71
CA LEU A 83 -1.88 6.94 -6.72
C LEU A 83 -1.30 7.82 -7.82
N THR A 84 -0.22 8.52 -7.49
CA THR A 84 0.51 9.38 -8.42
C THR A 84 1.86 8.74 -8.77
N PRO A 85 2.40 8.98 -9.99
CA PRO A 85 3.68 8.38 -10.41
C PRO A 85 4.86 8.66 -9.47
N ASP A 86 4.87 9.81 -8.79
CA ASP A 86 5.89 10.20 -7.81
C ASP A 86 5.81 9.45 -6.48
N ALA A 87 4.64 8.88 -6.14
CA ALA A 87 4.39 8.14 -4.90
C ALA A 87 4.66 6.63 -5.03
N VAL A 88 5.11 6.16 -6.20
CA VAL A 88 5.36 4.75 -6.52
C VAL A 88 6.72 4.58 -7.20
N PHE A 89 7.18 3.33 -7.31
CA PHE A 89 8.22 2.97 -8.26
C PHE A 89 7.54 2.49 -9.55
N LEU A 90 7.39 3.41 -10.50
CA LEU A 90 6.75 3.11 -11.79
C LEU A 90 7.65 2.18 -12.61
N GLN A 91 7.03 1.14 -13.16
CA GLN A 91 7.59 0.26 -14.18
C GLN A 91 7.40 0.91 -15.55
N GLU A 92 8.50 1.09 -16.27
CA GLU A 92 8.47 1.60 -17.65
C GLU A 92 8.06 0.52 -18.65
N ASP A 93 7.75 0.92 -19.89
CA ASP A 93 7.16 0.02 -20.91
C ASP A 93 8.13 -1.11 -21.34
N ASP A 94 9.43 -0.90 -21.19
CA ASP A 94 10.50 -1.83 -21.54
C ASP A 94 11.06 -2.61 -20.33
N GLU A 95 10.49 -2.42 -19.13
CA GLU A 95 10.92 -3.08 -17.90
C GLU A 95 10.00 -4.26 -17.55
N GLU A 96 10.59 -5.36 -17.07
CA GLU A 96 9.88 -6.35 -16.26
C GLU A 96 9.93 -5.97 -14.76
N GLU A 97 9.09 -6.60 -13.93
CA GLU A 97 9.03 -6.34 -12.48
C GLU A 97 10.41 -6.49 -11.81
N ILE A 98 11.21 -7.47 -12.26
CA ILE A 98 12.56 -7.71 -11.74
C ILE A 98 13.54 -6.58 -12.09
N ASP A 99 13.38 -5.93 -13.25
CA ASP A 99 14.21 -4.81 -13.66
C ASP A 99 13.98 -3.61 -12.74
N VAL A 100 12.72 -3.35 -12.41
CA VAL A 100 12.36 -2.31 -11.43
C VAL A 100 12.93 -2.64 -10.06
N MET A 101 12.85 -3.90 -9.62
CA MET A 101 13.45 -4.33 -8.34
C MET A 101 14.95 -4.06 -8.30
N LEU A 102 15.68 -4.38 -9.38
CA LEU A 102 17.12 -4.13 -9.49
C LEU A 102 17.45 -2.63 -9.55
N ARG A 103 16.66 -1.84 -10.28
CA ARG A 103 16.79 -0.38 -10.34
C ARG A 103 16.58 0.26 -8.98
N VAL A 104 15.52 -0.12 -8.27
CA VAL A 104 15.22 0.37 -6.91
C VAL A 104 16.30 -0.05 -5.92
N ALA A 105 16.83 -1.27 -6.02
CA ALA A 105 17.91 -1.73 -5.14
C ALA A 105 19.23 -0.96 -5.31
N ARG A 106 19.45 -0.37 -6.49
CA ARG A 106 20.63 0.46 -6.81
C ARG A 106 20.38 1.95 -6.65
N MET A 107 19.16 2.35 -6.31
CA MET A 107 18.75 3.74 -6.23
C MET A 107 19.41 4.44 -5.03
N PRO A 108 19.88 5.69 -5.19
CA PRO A 108 20.37 6.48 -4.07
C PRO A 108 19.30 6.62 -2.99
N ALA A 109 19.72 6.59 -1.72
CA ALA A 109 18.80 6.74 -0.59
C ALA A 109 17.96 8.02 -0.67
N THR A 110 18.51 9.09 -1.25
CA THR A 110 17.80 10.36 -1.47
C THR A 110 16.59 10.21 -2.37
N ASP A 111 16.67 9.38 -3.41
CA ASP A 111 15.57 9.21 -4.37
C ASP A 111 14.50 8.28 -3.81
N ILE A 112 14.90 7.23 -3.09
CA ILE A 112 13.97 6.40 -2.29
C ILE A 112 13.21 7.28 -1.29
N LEU A 113 13.90 8.18 -0.59
CA LEU A 113 13.28 9.09 0.37
C LEU A 113 12.32 10.09 -0.31
N LYS A 114 12.60 10.54 -1.53
CA LYS A 114 11.67 11.40 -2.30
C LYS A 114 10.36 10.65 -2.56
N THR A 115 10.40 9.43 -3.07
CA THR A 115 9.19 8.61 -3.31
C THR A 115 8.41 8.37 -2.02
N ARG A 116 9.10 8.07 -0.91
CA ARG A 116 8.45 7.91 0.41
C ARG A 116 7.76 9.19 0.89
N LYS A 117 8.38 10.36 0.67
CA LYS A 117 7.78 11.66 1.00
C LYS A 117 6.55 11.95 0.14
N ALA A 118 6.61 11.68 -1.17
CA ALA A 118 5.47 11.83 -2.06
C ALA A 118 4.29 10.94 -1.62
N LEU A 119 4.55 9.70 -1.24
CA LEU A 119 3.54 8.79 -0.69
C LEU A 119 2.96 9.29 0.64
N ALA A 120 3.78 9.83 1.54
CA ALA A 120 3.32 10.41 2.79
C ALA A 120 2.39 11.62 2.56
N LEU A 121 2.77 12.52 1.64
CA LEU A 121 1.95 13.65 1.24
C LEU A 121 0.65 13.20 0.58
N LEU A 122 0.68 12.16 -0.26
CA LEU A 122 -0.53 11.60 -0.84
C LEU A 122 -1.48 11.07 0.23
N ARG A 123 -0.96 10.31 1.19
CA ARG A 123 -1.73 9.81 2.34
C ARG A 123 -2.36 10.95 3.14
N GLU A 124 -1.61 12.01 3.42
CA GLU A 124 -2.11 13.20 4.13
C GLU A 124 -3.28 13.82 3.38
N ARG A 125 -3.14 14.08 2.07
CA ARG A 125 -4.23 14.62 1.23
C ARG A 125 -5.47 13.71 1.24
N MET A 126 -5.27 12.39 1.19
CA MET A 126 -6.38 11.42 1.23
C MET A 126 -7.10 11.48 2.58
N ASN A 127 -6.36 11.55 3.68
CA ASN A 127 -6.93 11.66 5.03
C ASN A 127 -7.68 12.98 5.21
N ASP A 128 -7.14 14.10 4.73
CA ASP A 128 -7.81 15.40 4.80
C ASP A 128 -9.14 15.39 4.03
N ARG A 129 -9.15 14.80 2.83
CA ARG A 129 -10.38 14.65 2.04
C ARG A 129 -11.39 13.75 2.72
N ALA A 130 -10.95 12.62 3.26
CA ALA A 130 -11.82 11.70 4.00
C ALA A 130 -12.39 12.37 5.25
N TRP A 131 -11.56 13.11 5.99
CA TRP A 131 -11.99 13.87 7.16
C TRP A 131 -13.01 14.95 6.81
N ALA A 132 -12.76 15.74 5.76
CA ALA A 132 -13.70 16.76 5.30
C ALA A 132 -15.07 16.16 4.93
N MET A 133 -15.07 15.00 4.26
CA MET A 133 -16.29 14.26 3.93
C MET A 133 -17.02 13.79 5.19
N LEU A 134 -16.33 13.09 6.09
CA LEU A 134 -16.91 12.55 7.32
C LEU A 134 -17.43 13.67 8.23
N ASN A 135 -16.66 14.74 8.42
CA ASN A 135 -17.06 15.89 9.22
C ASN A 135 -18.28 16.60 8.62
N GLY A 136 -18.37 16.69 7.28
CA GLY A 136 -19.56 17.18 6.59
C GLY A 136 -20.80 16.35 6.91
N TYR A 137 -20.69 15.02 6.82
CA TYR A 137 -21.79 14.11 7.19
C TYR A 137 -22.19 14.23 8.66
N VAL A 138 -21.23 14.22 9.58
CA VAL A 138 -21.50 14.37 11.02
C VAL A 138 -22.19 15.70 11.30
N THR A 139 -21.73 16.79 10.68
CA THR A 139 -22.34 18.11 10.87
C THR A 139 -23.78 18.14 10.36
N THR A 140 -24.07 17.54 9.21
CA THR A 140 -25.44 17.44 8.68
C THR A 140 -26.34 16.61 9.60
N VAL A 141 -25.90 15.39 9.95
CA VAL A 141 -26.68 14.48 10.81
C VAL A 141 -26.92 15.09 12.20
N CYS A 142 -25.93 15.75 12.79
CA CYS A 142 -26.10 16.37 14.11
C CYS A 142 -26.90 17.70 14.04
N LYS A 143 -27.02 18.37 12.89
CA LYS A 143 -27.85 19.59 12.72
C LYS A 143 -29.34 19.30 12.63
N ASP A 144 -29.72 18.16 12.05
CA ASP A 144 -31.12 17.75 11.94
C ASP A 144 -31.73 17.27 13.28
N ILE A 145 -30.90 17.13 14.32
CA ILE A 145 -31.32 16.72 15.67
C ILE A 145 -31.41 17.96 16.55
N SER A 146 -32.44 18.77 16.33
CA SER A 146 -32.79 19.93 17.16
C SER A 146 -33.32 19.56 18.56
N ALA A 147 -33.24 18.30 18.98
CA ALA A 147 -33.68 17.84 20.30
C ALA A 147 -32.80 16.70 20.85
N GLY A 148 -31.63 17.05 21.39
CA GLY A 148 -30.98 16.28 22.46
C GLY A 148 -30.36 14.92 22.08
N LYS A 149 -29.08 14.97 21.66
CA LYS A 149 -28.05 13.91 21.49
C LYS A 149 -27.85 13.42 20.05
N CYS A 150 -26.67 13.72 19.51
CA CYS A 150 -26.18 13.15 18.27
C CYS A 150 -25.79 11.68 18.48
N PRO A 151 -26.41 10.71 17.79
CA PRO A 151 -26.08 9.31 17.92
C PRO A 151 -24.82 9.06 17.08
N LEU A 152 -23.65 9.26 17.67
CA LEU A 152 -22.43 8.68 17.08
C LEU A 152 -22.53 7.15 17.23
N PRO A 153 -22.19 6.37 16.20
CA PRO A 153 -22.05 4.92 16.36
C PRO A 153 -20.98 4.65 17.43
N ALA A 154 -21.32 3.82 18.42
CA ALA A 154 -20.36 3.39 19.44
C ALA A 154 -19.20 2.68 18.76
N ALA A 155 -17.97 3.13 19.05
CA ALA A 155 -16.73 2.60 18.52
C ALA A 155 -16.44 1.18 19.03
#